data_AF-A0A2M7H5B8-F1
#
_entry.id   AF-A0A2M7H5B8-F1
#
_cell.length_a   1.000
_cell.length_b   1.000
_cell.length_c   1.000
_cell.angle_alpha   90.00
_cell.angle_beta   90.00
_cell.angle_gamma   90.00
#
_symmetry.space_group_name_H-M   'P 1'
#
loop_
_entity.id
_entity.type
_entity.pdbx_description
1 polymer ?
#
loop_
_entity_poly.entity_id
_entity_poly.type
_entity_poly.pdbx_seq_one_letter_code
_entity_poly.pdbx_strand_id
1 'polypeptide(L)'
;MESLKQLGSLNGTALYQINGPSPLSRYISTSPQTRSICNDPFVLGVDYTNKLQAGMTAMLEQMKEHKQIDVSEKNAVVLNILRGGLNFGLREALADAFDWNLHGSAFLSSQRAQDKSGHWHITENRYEKISVPKKADLIVGDVVATGVSLEHALNRIIEAAIEQKTSIRSLTFVTIGGKRAEEIIETIDATCKKSFEDFIGSSVIYIEGRFSVAEENDQRLKIAIGGTDLLRRDSLLAPEFIDSQSEGQPFALERCTIYDAGSRAFQITEYLADVHDYWTQVKALAQTGTTYATYLEERFPEDARLQDKAWVGEHNSTEELASLADGQIKKATE
;
A
#
# COMPACT_ATOMS: atom_id res chain seq x y z
N MET A 1 -14.14 -2.15 18.90
CA MET A 1 -12.77 -1.62 18.76
C MET A 1 -11.96 -2.69 18.06
N GLU A 2 -11.27 -2.32 16.98
CA GLU A 2 -10.41 -3.28 16.27
C GLU A 2 -9.10 -3.48 17.04
N SER A 3 -8.48 -4.64 16.91
CA SER A 3 -7.20 -4.94 17.57
C SER A 3 -6.33 -5.83 16.70
N LEU A 4 -5.01 -5.73 16.87
CA LEU A 4 -4.05 -6.59 16.19
C LEU A 4 -3.73 -7.80 17.06
N LYS A 5 -3.82 -9.00 16.47
CA LYS A 5 -3.31 -10.23 17.06
C LYS A 5 -2.17 -10.76 16.20
N GLN A 6 -0.96 -10.81 16.74
CA GLN A 6 0.17 -11.41 16.04
C GLN A 6 -0.08 -12.91 15.82
N LEU A 7 0.08 -13.36 14.58
CA LEU A 7 -0.01 -14.77 14.22
C LEU A 7 1.36 -15.43 14.27
N GLY A 8 2.39 -14.71 13.79
CA GLY A 8 3.78 -15.12 13.85
C GLY A 8 4.75 -14.03 13.43
N SER A 9 6.02 -14.31 13.66
CA SER A 9 7.15 -13.48 13.24
C SER A 9 8.36 -14.36 12.97
N LEU A 10 9.04 -14.10 11.85
CA LEU A 10 10.26 -14.80 11.43
C LEU A 10 11.15 -13.83 10.64
N ASN A 11 12.45 -13.81 10.96
CA ASN A 11 13.46 -13.00 10.26
C ASN A 11 13.08 -11.51 10.08
N GLY A 12 12.44 -10.92 11.09
CA GLY A 12 12.00 -9.51 11.07
C GLY A 12 10.74 -9.24 10.24
N THR A 13 10.12 -10.28 9.67
CA THR A 13 8.80 -10.24 9.07
C THR A 13 7.75 -10.70 10.07
N ALA A 14 6.65 -9.98 10.20
CA ALA A 14 5.54 -10.36 11.08
C ALA A 14 4.20 -10.29 10.35
N LEU A 15 3.26 -11.12 10.81
CA LEU A 15 1.89 -11.19 10.32
C LEU A 15 0.93 -11.00 11.49
N TYR A 16 0.00 -10.07 11.32
CA TYR A 16 -1.04 -9.74 12.30
C TYR A 16 -2.41 -9.95 11.69
N GLN A 17 -3.33 -10.51 12.46
CA GLN A 17 -4.75 -10.51 12.15
C GLN A 17 -5.41 -9.26 12.72
N ILE A 18 -6.23 -8.57 11.91
CA ILE A 18 -7.07 -7.46 12.36
C ILE A 18 -8.39 -8.06 12.88
N ASN A 19 -8.56 -8.08 14.20
CA ASN A 19 -9.80 -8.51 14.84
C ASN A 19 -10.84 -7.39 14.81
N GLY A 20 -12.09 -7.76 14.50
CA GLY A 20 -13.23 -6.86 14.47
C GLY A 20 -14.30 -7.35 13.49
N PRO A 21 -15.49 -6.74 13.49
CA PRO A 21 -16.56 -7.12 12.58
C PRO A 21 -16.18 -6.77 11.13
N SER A 22 -16.08 -7.78 10.27
CA SER A 22 -16.01 -7.65 8.81
C SER A 22 -16.33 -9.03 8.20
N PRO A 23 -16.95 -9.10 7.02
CA PRO A 23 -17.08 -10.36 6.28
C PRO A 23 -15.75 -10.85 5.69
N LEU A 24 -14.70 -10.02 5.73
CA LEU A 24 -13.39 -10.31 5.16
C LEU A 24 -12.42 -10.84 6.22
N SER A 25 -11.49 -11.68 5.76
CA SER A 25 -10.27 -11.96 6.54
C SER A 25 -9.29 -10.82 6.34
N ARG A 26 -8.77 -10.23 7.43
CA ARG A 26 -7.98 -8.99 7.36
C ARG A 26 -6.67 -9.13 8.11
N TYR A 27 -5.58 -8.72 7.46
CA TYR A 27 -4.23 -8.90 7.97
C TYR A 27 -3.38 -7.65 7.76
N ILE A 28 -2.35 -7.49 8.60
CA ILE A 28 -1.23 -6.58 8.36
C ILE A 28 0.03 -7.44 8.28
N SER A 29 0.83 -7.23 7.25
CA SER A 29 2.18 -7.80 7.14
C SER A 29 3.21 -6.68 7.14
N THR A 30 4.28 -6.89 7.89
CA THR A 30 5.44 -5.99 7.93
C THR A 30 6.69 -6.80 7.70
N SER A 31 7.66 -6.26 6.95
CA SER A 31 8.95 -6.89 6.67
C SER A 31 10.05 -5.82 6.59
N PRO A 32 11.34 -6.14 6.76
CA PRO A 32 12.41 -5.16 6.59
C PRO A 32 12.37 -4.47 5.23
N GLN A 33 12.01 -5.21 4.17
CA GLN A 33 11.94 -4.71 2.81
C GLN A 33 10.79 -3.72 2.63
N THR A 34 9.59 -4.06 3.09
CA THR A 34 8.42 -3.18 2.98
C THR A 34 8.50 -1.97 3.91
N ARG A 35 9.08 -2.11 5.12
CA ARG A 35 9.41 -0.97 5.99
C ARG A 35 10.34 0.01 5.29
N SER A 36 11.40 -0.48 4.63
CA SER A 36 12.32 0.39 3.88
C SER A 36 11.61 1.17 2.76
N ILE A 37 10.67 0.54 2.06
CA ILE A 37 9.87 1.18 1.01
C ILE A 37 8.95 2.26 1.59
N CYS A 38 8.26 1.93 2.68
CA CYS A 38 7.27 2.79 3.30
C CYS A 38 7.90 3.97 4.06
N ASN A 39 9.17 3.87 4.43
CA ASN A 39 9.91 4.89 5.15
C ASN A 39 10.78 5.78 4.26
N ASP A 40 11.50 5.20 3.31
CA ASP A 40 12.51 5.90 2.53
C ASP A 40 12.03 6.10 1.09
N PRO A 41 11.67 7.32 0.65
CA PRO A 41 11.28 7.57 -0.74
C PRO A 41 12.41 7.32 -1.75
N PHE A 42 13.67 7.22 -1.30
CA PHE A 42 14.82 6.96 -2.17
C PHE A 42 15.08 5.47 -2.45
N VAL A 43 14.24 4.57 -1.95
CA VAL A 43 14.15 3.20 -2.46
C VAL A 43 13.34 3.24 -3.75
N LEU A 44 13.98 3.19 -4.92
CA LEU A 44 13.34 3.51 -6.22
C LEU A 44 13.81 2.61 -7.37
N GLY A 45 13.09 2.66 -8.49
CA GLY A 45 13.38 1.85 -9.67
C GLY A 45 13.35 0.33 -9.37
N VAL A 46 14.38 -0.37 -9.82
CA VAL A 46 14.50 -1.83 -9.67
C VAL A 46 14.70 -2.24 -8.22
N ASP A 47 15.40 -1.44 -7.42
CA ASP A 47 15.59 -1.72 -5.98
C ASP A 47 14.24 -1.73 -5.24
N TYR A 48 13.36 -0.78 -5.58
CA TYR A 48 11.99 -0.74 -5.07
C TYR A 48 11.19 -2.01 -5.43
N THR A 49 11.15 -2.39 -6.71
CA THR A 49 10.38 -3.58 -7.13
C THR A 49 10.96 -4.87 -6.56
N ASN A 50 12.29 -4.99 -6.47
CA ASN A 50 12.94 -6.16 -5.87
C ASN A 50 12.62 -6.29 -4.38
N LYS A 51 12.69 -5.18 -3.63
CA LYS A 51 12.31 -5.17 -2.21
C LYS A 51 10.83 -5.48 -2.03
N LEU A 52 9.95 -4.94 -2.89
CA LEU A 52 8.53 -5.19 -2.78
C LEU A 52 8.19 -6.67 -3.04
N GLN A 53 8.76 -7.27 -4.09
CA GLN A 53 8.62 -8.72 -4.35
C GLN A 53 9.15 -9.56 -3.19
N ALA A 54 10.31 -9.23 -2.63
CA ALA A 54 10.87 -9.93 -1.48
C ALA A 54 9.96 -9.83 -0.24
N GLY A 55 9.38 -8.65 0.01
CA GLY A 55 8.38 -8.46 1.06
C GLY A 55 7.10 -9.26 0.80
N MET A 56 6.62 -9.33 -0.45
CA MET A 56 5.46 -10.15 -0.81
C MET A 56 5.75 -11.64 -0.61
N THR A 57 6.96 -12.09 -0.92
CA THR A 57 7.39 -13.48 -0.72
C THR A 57 7.33 -13.83 0.77
N ALA A 58 7.96 -13.01 1.61
CA ALA A 58 7.96 -13.21 3.06
C ALA A 58 6.54 -13.18 3.65
N MET A 59 5.68 -12.27 3.16
CA MET A 59 4.26 -12.21 3.55
C MET A 59 3.51 -13.49 3.17
N LEU A 60 3.68 -13.99 1.94
CA LEU A 60 3.05 -15.22 1.47
C LEU A 60 3.52 -16.46 2.23
N GLU A 61 4.81 -16.53 2.58
CA GLU A 61 5.36 -17.59 3.44
C GLU A 61 4.69 -17.60 4.82
N GLN A 62 4.53 -16.43 5.46
CA GLN A 62 3.82 -16.31 6.74
C GLN A 62 2.34 -16.73 6.61
N MET A 63 1.66 -16.29 5.53
CA MET A 63 0.27 -16.67 5.27
C MET A 63 0.12 -18.19 5.10
N LYS A 64 1.05 -18.83 4.39
CA LYS A 64 1.11 -20.29 4.19
C LYS A 64 1.35 -21.03 5.50
N GLU A 65 2.37 -20.64 6.26
CA GLU A 65 2.74 -21.25 7.55
C GLU A 65 1.56 -21.22 8.54
N HIS A 66 0.86 -20.09 8.60
CA HIS A 66 -0.28 -19.90 9.50
C HIS A 66 -1.62 -20.34 8.90
N LYS A 67 -1.65 -20.97 7.72
CA LYS A 67 -2.86 -21.46 7.05
C LYS A 67 -3.92 -20.37 6.84
N GLN A 68 -3.48 -19.14 6.57
CA GLN A 68 -4.35 -17.99 6.29
C GLN A 68 -4.60 -17.79 4.78
N ILE A 69 -4.02 -18.65 3.95
CA ILE A 69 -4.21 -18.68 2.51
C ILE A 69 -4.38 -20.14 2.05
N ASP A 70 -5.44 -20.42 1.29
CA ASP A 70 -5.77 -21.76 0.77
C ASP A 70 -5.87 -21.71 -0.75
N VAL A 71 -4.72 -21.79 -1.41
CA VAL A 71 -4.57 -21.65 -2.87
C VAL A 71 -3.84 -22.86 -3.44
N SER A 72 -4.11 -23.16 -4.72
CA SER A 72 -3.36 -24.20 -5.44
C SER A 72 -2.82 -23.69 -6.77
N GLU A 73 -1.63 -24.14 -7.16
CA GLU A 73 -0.92 -23.66 -8.36
C GLU A 73 -1.79 -23.67 -9.63
N LYS A 74 -2.55 -24.76 -9.84
CA LYS A 74 -3.43 -24.93 -11.01
C LYS A 74 -4.59 -23.93 -11.09
N ASN A 75 -4.98 -23.35 -9.96
CA ASN A 75 -6.13 -22.46 -9.83
C ASN A 75 -5.69 -21.01 -9.61
N ALA A 76 -4.47 -20.79 -9.12
CA ALA A 76 -3.94 -19.48 -8.80
C ALA A 76 -3.80 -18.62 -10.06
N VAL A 77 -4.33 -17.40 -9.98
CA VAL A 77 -4.16 -16.37 -11.00
C VAL A 77 -3.75 -15.07 -10.35
N VAL A 78 -2.60 -14.54 -10.76
CA VAL A 78 -2.21 -13.18 -10.41
C VAL A 78 -2.85 -12.21 -11.39
N LEU A 79 -3.77 -11.38 -10.91
CA LEU A 79 -4.34 -10.31 -11.70
C LEU A 79 -3.54 -9.03 -11.49
N ASN A 80 -2.92 -8.58 -12.58
CA ASN A 80 -2.11 -7.37 -12.64
C ASN A 80 -2.97 -6.22 -13.19
N ILE A 81 -3.32 -5.28 -12.31
CA ILE A 81 -3.93 -4.01 -12.68
C ILE A 81 -2.81 -3.07 -13.11
N LEU A 82 -2.76 -2.77 -14.41
CA LEU A 82 -1.66 -2.03 -14.99
C LEU A 82 -1.77 -0.53 -14.68
N ARG A 83 -0.67 0.13 -14.30
CA ARG A 83 0.70 -0.42 -14.15
C ARG A 83 1.05 -0.83 -12.71
N GLY A 84 0.38 -0.25 -11.71
CA GLY A 84 0.75 -0.33 -10.30
C GLY A 84 0.88 -1.77 -9.77
N GLY A 85 0.00 -2.68 -10.18
CA GLY A 85 0.01 -4.05 -9.70
C GLY A 85 1.24 -4.87 -10.12
N LEU A 86 1.95 -4.48 -11.18
CA LEU A 86 3.20 -5.14 -11.57
C LEU A 86 4.30 -4.96 -10.54
N ASN A 87 4.30 -3.83 -9.81
CA ASN A 87 5.36 -3.52 -8.86
C ASN A 87 5.45 -4.51 -7.71
N PHE A 88 4.33 -5.17 -7.37
CA PHE A 88 4.28 -6.11 -6.27
C PHE A 88 4.99 -7.44 -6.56
N GLY A 89 5.26 -7.76 -7.84
CA GLY A 89 5.95 -9.00 -8.21
C GLY A 89 5.25 -10.27 -7.72
N LEU A 90 3.92 -10.25 -7.58
CA LEU A 90 3.16 -11.34 -6.93
C LEU A 90 3.27 -12.68 -7.65
N ARG A 91 3.51 -12.67 -8.97
CA ARG A 91 3.71 -13.90 -9.72
C ARG A 91 4.99 -14.61 -9.28
N GLU A 92 6.09 -13.87 -9.22
CA GLU A 92 7.38 -14.38 -8.77
C GLU A 92 7.35 -14.67 -7.26
N ALA A 93 6.71 -13.82 -6.45
CA ALA A 93 6.58 -14.05 -5.01
C ALA A 93 5.79 -15.33 -4.66
N LEU A 94 4.75 -15.67 -5.44
CA LEU A 94 4.04 -16.95 -5.30
C LEU A 94 4.92 -18.14 -5.70
N ALA A 95 5.70 -17.98 -6.78
CA ALA A 95 6.64 -19.02 -7.21
C ALA A 95 7.62 -19.36 -6.09
N ASP A 96 8.22 -18.32 -5.49
CA ASP A 96 9.22 -18.47 -4.44
C ASP A 96 8.61 -19.01 -3.13
N ALA A 97 7.48 -18.45 -2.66
CA ALA A 97 6.87 -18.84 -1.37
C ALA A 97 6.24 -20.24 -1.38
N PHE A 98 5.75 -20.70 -2.53
CA PHE A 98 5.04 -21.98 -2.65
C PHE A 98 5.80 -23.06 -3.44
N ASP A 99 6.99 -22.75 -3.98
CA ASP A 99 7.73 -23.62 -4.91
C ASP A 99 6.89 -23.97 -6.15
N TRP A 100 6.29 -22.93 -6.74
CA TRP A 100 5.41 -23.02 -7.91
C TRP A 100 6.07 -22.48 -9.17
N ASN A 101 5.57 -22.87 -10.33
CA ASN A 101 6.11 -22.49 -11.63
C ASN A 101 5.05 -22.32 -12.75
N LEU A 102 3.81 -22.80 -12.56
CA LEU A 102 2.80 -22.96 -13.61
C LEU A 102 1.53 -22.12 -13.42
N HIS A 103 1.42 -21.34 -12.34
CA HIS A 103 0.24 -20.52 -12.06
C HIS A 103 0.03 -19.41 -13.10
N GLY A 104 -1.23 -19.02 -13.27
CA GLY A 104 -1.67 -18.10 -14.30
C GLY A 104 -1.41 -16.64 -13.97
N SER A 105 -1.56 -15.79 -14.99
CA SER A 105 -1.62 -14.34 -14.81
C SER A 105 -2.65 -13.71 -15.75
N ALA A 106 -3.36 -12.72 -15.25
CA ALA A 106 -4.28 -11.88 -16.00
C ALA A 106 -3.79 -10.44 -15.97
N PHE A 107 -4.12 -9.67 -17.01
CA PHE A 107 -3.71 -8.28 -17.16
C PHE A 107 -4.90 -7.42 -17.54
N LEU A 108 -5.08 -6.33 -16.79
CA LEU A 108 -6.12 -5.33 -17.02
C LEU A 108 -5.50 -3.94 -16.96
N SER A 109 -5.69 -3.10 -17.98
CA SER A 109 -5.34 -1.68 -17.89
C SER A 109 -6.58 -0.84 -17.64
N SER A 110 -6.52 0.07 -16.67
CA SER A 110 -7.46 1.19 -16.58
C SER A 110 -6.72 2.49 -16.94
N GLN A 111 -7.01 3.12 -18.07
CA GLN A 111 -6.56 4.49 -18.31
C GLN A 111 -7.52 5.44 -17.61
N ARG A 112 -6.98 6.33 -16.77
CA ARG A 112 -7.75 7.41 -16.14
C ARG A 112 -7.54 8.68 -16.98
N ALA A 113 -8.61 9.34 -17.38
CA ALA A 113 -8.56 10.72 -17.85
C ALA A 113 -9.17 11.62 -16.78
N GLN A 114 -8.49 12.71 -16.48
CA GLN A 114 -9.03 13.75 -15.63
C GLN A 114 -9.91 14.66 -16.48
N ASP A 115 -11.14 14.90 -16.05
CA ASP A 115 -11.98 15.91 -16.68
C ASP A 115 -11.56 17.33 -16.28
N LYS A 116 -12.17 18.34 -16.93
CA LYS A 116 -11.88 19.75 -16.65
C LYS A 116 -12.25 20.21 -15.23
N SER A 117 -13.00 19.39 -14.49
CA SER A 117 -13.39 19.62 -13.09
C SER A 117 -12.50 18.90 -12.08
N GLY A 118 -11.47 18.17 -12.54
CA GLY A 118 -10.55 17.44 -11.66
C GLY A 118 -11.00 16.02 -11.31
N HIS A 119 -12.17 15.57 -11.79
CA HIS A 119 -12.65 14.21 -11.53
C HIS A 119 -12.02 13.21 -12.50
N TRP A 120 -11.61 12.06 -11.97
CA TRP A 120 -11.01 10.98 -12.75
C TRP A 120 -12.09 10.05 -13.32
N HIS A 121 -12.12 9.89 -14.65
CA HIS A 121 -12.98 8.94 -15.36
C HIS A 121 -12.14 7.92 -16.13
N ILE A 122 -12.70 6.76 -16.44
CA ILE A 122 -12.00 5.69 -17.17
C ILE A 122 -12.17 5.91 -18.68
N THR A 123 -11.07 5.95 -19.44
CA THR A 123 -11.11 6.02 -20.91
C THR A 123 -11.03 4.64 -21.57
N GLU A 124 -11.66 4.50 -22.73
CA GLU A 124 -11.95 3.23 -23.42
C GLU A 124 -10.75 2.50 -24.05
N ASN A 125 -9.52 3.02 -23.97
CA ASN A 125 -8.33 2.31 -24.47
C ASN A 125 -7.89 1.22 -23.46
N ARG A 126 -8.68 0.15 -23.38
CA ARG A 126 -8.48 -0.97 -22.46
C ARG A 126 -7.65 -2.07 -23.13
N TYR A 127 -6.45 -2.32 -22.61
CA TYR A 127 -5.77 -3.59 -22.79
C TYR A 127 -6.31 -4.59 -21.76
N GLU A 128 -6.89 -5.68 -22.26
CA GLU A 128 -7.38 -6.78 -21.44
C GLU A 128 -6.81 -8.10 -21.98
N LYS A 129 -6.11 -8.85 -21.13
CA LYS A 129 -5.71 -10.23 -21.39
C LYS A 129 -6.09 -11.06 -20.18
N ILE A 130 -7.33 -11.52 -20.19
CA ILE A 130 -7.96 -12.24 -19.09
C ILE A 130 -8.12 -13.71 -19.47
N SER A 131 -7.54 -14.59 -18.67
CA SER A 131 -7.85 -16.02 -18.70
C SER A 131 -8.16 -16.46 -17.27
N VAL A 132 -9.39 -16.91 -17.05
CA VAL A 132 -9.84 -17.37 -15.74
C VAL A 132 -9.88 -18.91 -15.79
N PRO A 133 -9.07 -19.63 -15.01
CA PRO A 133 -9.18 -21.07 -14.90
C PRO A 133 -10.49 -21.46 -14.20
N LYS A 134 -10.85 -22.73 -14.26
CA LYS A 134 -11.99 -23.22 -13.48
C LYS A 134 -11.64 -23.14 -12.00
N LYS A 135 -12.47 -22.47 -11.19
CA LYS A 135 -12.27 -22.26 -9.75
C LYS A 135 -11.03 -21.43 -9.44
N ALA A 136 -10.93 -20.25 -10.05
CA ALA A 136 -9.78 -19.38 -9.91
C ALA A 136 -9.61 -18.87 -8.48
N ASP A 137 -8.40 -19.03 -7.95
CA ASP A 137 -7.97 -18.34 -6.73
C ASP A 137 -7.29 -17.05 -7.19
N LEU A 138 -7.92 -15.90 -6.96
CA LEU A 138 -7.49 -14.62 -7.51
C LEU A 138 -6.57 -13.90 -6.51
N ILE A 139 -5.33 -13.59 -6.93
CA ILE A 139 -4.37 -12.84 -6.14
C ILE A 139 -4.12 -11.49 -6.83
N VAL A 140 -4.30 -10.40 -6.10
CA VAL A 140 -4.21 -9.03 -6.63
C VAL A 140 -3.36 -8.19 -5.68
N GLY A 141 -2.46 -7.37 -6.23
CA GLY A 141 -1.70 -6.38 -5.48
C GLY A 141 -1.88 -5.01 -6.10
N ASP A 142 -2.20 -3.98 -5.32
CA ASP A 142 -2.18 -2.60 -5.81
C ASP A 142 -2.08 -1.59 -4.65
N VAL A 143 -1.63 -0.38 -4.96
CA VAL A 143 -1.68 0.76 -4.02
C VAL A 143 -3.01 1.47 -4.16
N VAL A 144 -3.74 1.63 -3.06
CA VAL A 144 -5.11 2.14 -3.09
C VAL A 144 -5.25 3.39 -2.23
N ALA A 145 -5.54 4.49 -2.93
CA ALA A 145 -6.14 5.67 -2.32
C ALA A 145 -7.65 5.71 -2.56
N THR A 146 -8.11 6.12 -3.76
CA THR A 146 -9.56 6.22 -4.07
C THR A 146 -10.20 4.88 -4.46
N GLY A 147 -9.41 3.95 -5.01
CA GLY A 147 -9.85 2.59 -5.36
C GLY A 147 -10.73 2.43 -6.60
N VAL A 148 -11.01 3.50 -7.35
CA VAL A 148 -11.86 3.46 -8.56
C VAL A 148 -11.35 2.44 -9.60
N SER A 149 -10.04 2.41 -9.84
CA SER A 149 -9.41 1.45 -10.76
C SER A 149 -9.52 0.01 -10.28
N LEU A 150 -9.38 -0.21 -8.97
CA LEU A 150 -9.52 -1.54 -8.34
C LEU A 150 -10.95 -2.08 -8.52
N GLU A 151 -11.94 -1.27 -8.15
CA GLU A 151 -13.35 -1.65 -8.26
C GLU A 151 -13.73 -1.99 -9.70
N HIS A 152 -13.30 -1.17 -10.66
CA HIS A 152 -13.53 -1.44 -12.07
C HIS A 152 -12.88 -2.76 -12.54
N ALA A 153 -11.61 -2.97 -12.20
CA ALA A 153 -10.88 -4.17 -12.60
C ALA A 153 -11.48 -5.45 -12.00
N LEU A 154 -11.90 -5.40 -10.72
CA LEU A 154 -12.51 -6.54 -10.04
C LEU A 154 -13.92 -6.87 -10.55
N ASN A 155 -14.72 -5.86 -10.91
CA ASN A 155 -15.99 -6.13 -11.58
C ASN A 155 -15.76 -6.75 -12.97
N ARG A 156 -14.79 -6.23 -13.73
CA ARG A 156 -14.48 -6.76 -15.07
C ARG A 156 -14.00 -8.21 -15.06
N ILE A 157 -13.19 -8.61 -14.07
CA ILE A 157 -12.73 -10.01 -13.95
C ILE A 157 -13.88 -10.95 -13.54
N ILE A 158 -14.84 -10.49 -12.72
CA ILE A 158 -16.06 -11.25 -12.39
C ILE A 158 -16.91 -11.45 -13.64
N GLU A 159 -17.17 -10.39 -14.40
CA GLU A 159 -17.91 -10.45 -15.67
C GLU A 159 -17.26 -11.45 -16.63
N ALA A 160 -15.94 -11.36 -16.81
CA ALA A 160 -15.20 -12.28 -17.66
C ALA A 160 -15.30 -13.74 -17.18
N ALA A 161 -15.26 -13.99 -15.87
CA ALA A 161 -15.42 -15.33 -15.33
C ALA A 161 -16.81 -15.91 -15.65
N ILE A 162 -17.87 -15.10 -15.52
CA ILE A 162 -19.25 -15.46 -15.87
C ILE A 162 -19.38 -15.75 -17.37
N GLU A 163 -18.87 -14.87 -18.23
CA GLU A 163 -18.87 -15.02 -19.69
C GLU A 163 -18.17 -16.31 -20.14
N GLN A 164 -17.04 -16.64 -19.49
CA GLN A 164 -16.25 -17.85 -19.75
C GLN A 164 -16.85 -19.11 -19.13
N LYS A 165 -17.96 -19.00 -18.37
CA LYS A 165 -18.57 -20.10 -17.60
C LYS A 165 -17.57 -20.78 -16.66
N THR A 166 -16.78 -19.94 -16.00
CA THR A 166 -15.81 -20.32 -14.96
C THR A 166 -16.27 -19.74 -13.62
N SER A 167 -15.46 -19.89 -12.57
CA SER A 167 -15.79 -19.38 -11.24
C SER A 167 -14.56 -18.79 -10.57
N ILE A 168 -14.79 -17.80 -9.71
CA ILE A 168 -13.80 -17.32 -8.74
C ILE A 168 -14.09 -18.06 -7.43
N ARG A 169 -13.11 -18.80 -6.92
CA ARG A 169 -13.17 -19.53 -5.66
C ARG A 169 -12.75 -18.65 -4.49
N SER A 170 -11.68 -17.88 -4.62
CA SER A 170 -11.21 -16.97 -3.56
C SER A 170 -10.62 -15.69 -4.12
N LEU A 171 -10.54 -14.65 -3.28
CA LEU A 171 -9.88 -13.40 -3.62
C LEU A 171 -8.93 -12.97 -2.50
N THR A 172 -7.64 -12.88 -2.79
CA THR A 172 -6.63 -12.28 -1.90
C THR A 172 -6.16 -10.96 -2.49
N PHE A 173 -6.47 -9.87 -1.78
CA PHE A 173 -6.04 -8.53 -2.14
C PHE A 173 -4.93 -8.05 -1.20
N VAL A 174 -3.79 -7.64 -1.76
CA VAL A 174 -2.64 -7.09 -1.05
C VAL A 174 -2.51 -5.61 -1.37
N THR A 175 -2.32 -4.76 -0.36
CA THR A 175 -2.27 -3.32 -0.60
C THR A 175 -1.39 -2.56 0.37
N ILE A 176 -0.76 -1.50 -0.14
CA ILE A 176 -0.42 -0.33 0.68
C ILE A 176 -1.59 0.64 0.46
N GLY A 177 -2.44 0.79 1.48
CA GLY A 177 -3.71 1.49 1.29
C GLY A 177 -4.50 1.65 2.58
N GLY A 178 -5.68 2.25 2.45
CA GLY A 178 -6.57 2.53 3.57
C GLY A 178 -7.87 1.75 3.56
N LYS A 179 -8.78 2.14 4.46
CA LYS A 179 -10.10 1.49 4.65
C LYS A 179 -10.94 1.41 3.37
N ARG A 180 -10.77 2.34 2.43
CA ARG A 180 -11.47 2.32 1.14
C ARG A 180 -11.23 1.05 0.33
N ALA A 181 -10.02 0.48 0.39
CA ALA A 181 -9.74 -0.81 -0.20
C ALA A 181 -10.64 -1.91 0.36
N GLU A 182 -10.80 -1.93 1.69
CA GLU A 182 -11.66 -2.89 2.39
C GLU A 182 -13.10 -2.82 1.90
N GLU A 183 -13.69 -1.62 1.80
CA GLU A 183 -15.08 -1.42 1.38
C GLU A 183 -15.33 -1.92 -0.05
N ILE A 184 -14.37 -1.71 -0.95
CA ILE A 184 -14.43 -2.23 -2.32
C ILE A 184 -14.40 -3.75 -2.29
N ILE A 185 -13.46 -4.34 -1.53
CA ILE A 185 -13.37 -5.80 -1.43
C ILE A 185 -14.61 -6.39 -0.75
N GLU A 186 -15.24 -5.74 0.22
CA GLU A 186 -16.51 -6.18 0.83
C GLU A 186 -17.64 -6.24 -0.21
N THR A 187 -17.70 -5.26 -1.10
CA THR A 187 -18.69 -5.22 -2.19
C THR A 187 -18.42 -6.33 -3.23
N ILE A 188 -17.15 -6.52 -3.58
CA ILE A 188 -16.71 -7.57 -4.51
C ILE A 188 -16.94 -8.97 -3.92
N ASP A 189 -16.64 -9.17 -2.63
CA ASP A 189 -16.89 -10.40 -1.90
C ASP A 189 -18.38 -10.77 -1.91
N ALA A 190 -19.27 -9.80 -1.64
CA ALA A 190 -20.71 -10.00 -1.68
C ALA A 190 -21.22 -10.33 -3.09
N THR A 191 -20.61 -9.74 -4.12
CA THR A 191 -20.92 -10.05 -5.53
C THR A 191 -20.48 -11.47 -5.88
N CYS A 192 -19.24 -11.86 -5.58
CA CYS A 192 -18.73 -13.21 -5.80
C CYS A 192 -19.58 -14.28 -5.09
N LYS A 193 -19.97 -14.04 -3.83
CA LYS A 193 -20.88 -14.94 -3.07
C LYS A 193 -22.22 -15.20 -3.77
N LYS A 194 -22.73 -14.22 -4.52
CA LYS A 194 -23.99 -14.35 -5.28
C LYS A 194 -23.77 -15.00 -6.65
N SER A 195 -22.60 -14.78 -7.25
CA SER A 195 -22.28 -15.20 -8.62
C SER A 195 -21.70 -16.61 -8.72
N PHE A 196 -21.00 -17.10 -7.69
CA PHE A 196 -20.25 -18.36 -7.73
C PHE A 196 -20.53 -19.22 -6.50
N GLU A 197 -21.12 -20.41 -6.70
CA GLU A 197 -21.49 -21.33 -5.61
C GLU A 197 -20.29 -21.88 -4.83
N ASP A 198 -19.11 -21.92 -5.45
CA ASP A 198 -17.87 -22.43 -4.87
C ASP A 198 -16.96 -21.34 -4.28
N PHE A 199 -17.48 -20.11 -4.12
CA PHE A 199 -16.74 -19.01 -3.53
C PHE A 199 -16.60 -19.17 -2.01
N ILE A 200 -15.36 -19.13 -1.52
CA ILE A 200 -15.03 -19.38 -0.12
C ILE A 200 -14.75 -18.10 0.68
N GLY A 201 -14.63 -16.95 0.01
CA GLY A 201 -14.46 -15.64 0.64
C GLY A 201 -13.23 -14.86 0.16
N SER A 202 -13.10 -13.64 0.66
CA SER A 202 -11.99 -12.74 0.35
C SER A 202 -11.14 -12.38 1.57
N SER A 203 -9.87 -12.07 1.31
CA SER A 203 -8.92 -11.56 2.29
C SER A 203 -8.27 -10.25 1.83
N VAL A 204 -8.06 -9.33 2.76
CA VAL A 204 -7.29 -8.09 2.55
C VAL A 204 -6.04 -8.13 3.43
N ILE A 205 -4.88 -7.93 2.81
CA ILE A 205 -3.58 -7.91 3.47
C ILE A 205 -2.98 -6.52 3.26
N TYR A 206 -2.87 -5.78 4.35
CA TYR A 206 -2.23 -4.46 4.35
C TYR A 206 -0.74 -4.61 4.58
N ILE A 207 0.06 -3.84 3.84
CA ILE A 207 1.51 -3.74 4.02
C ILE A 207 1.81 -2.60 4.97
N GLU A 208 2.54 -2.89 6.05
CA GLU A 208 2.90 -2.01 7.18
C GLU A 208 1.74 -1.47 8.02
N GLY A 209 0.57 -1.22 7.43
CA GLY A 209 -0.60 -0.74 8.15
C GLY A 209 -1.82 -0.51 7.27
N ARG A 210 -2.98 -0.42 7.91
CA ARG A 210 -4.17 0.16 7.28
C ARG A 210 -4.15 1.66 7.52
N PHE A 211 -3.70 2.39 6.51
CA PHE A 211 -3.46 3.83 6.59
C PHE A 211 -4.76 4.63 6.52
N SER A 212 -4.78 5.79 7.18
CA SER A 212 -5.77 6.82 6.90
C SER A 212 -5.40 7.54 5.60
N VAL A 213 -6.38 8.17 4.95
CA VAL A 213 -6.18 8.92 3.71
C VAL A 213 -6.42 10.39 4.03
N ALA A 214 -5.54 11.28 3.58
CA ALA A 214 -5.72 12.71 3.74
C ALA A 214 -7.06 13.17 3.14
N GLU A 215 -7.83 13.95 3.89
CA GLU A 215 -9.08 14.51 3.41
C GLU A 215 -8.83 15.74 2.52
N GLU A 216 -9.81 16.10 1.68
CA GLU A 216 -9.77 17.38 0.97
C GLU A 216 -9.80 18.52 1.99
N ASN A 217 -8.79 19.40 1.94
CA ASN A 217 -8.63 20.54 2.86
C ASN A 217 -8.45 20.15 4.35
N ASP A 218 -7.80 19.02 4.64
CA ASP A 218 -7.48 18.62 6.01
C ASP A 218 -6.67 19.71 6.75
N GLN A 219 -7.34 20.44 7.64
CA GLN A 219 -6.76 21.58 8.37
C GLN A 219 -5.67 21.16 9.37
N ARG A 220 -5.53 19.86 9.64
CA ARG A 220 -4.52 19.34 10.56
C ARG A 220 -3.16 19.18 9.87
N LEU A 221 -3.12 19.19 8.55
CA LEU A 221 -1.92 18.98 7.76
C LEU A 221 -1.60 20.23 6.95
N LYS A 222 -0.39 20.78 7.12
CA LYS A 222 0.07 21.94 6.35
C LYS A 222 0.42 21.59 4.91
N ILE A 223 0.88 20.35 4.68
CA ILE A 223 1.24 19.83 3.36
C ILE A 223 0.60 18.44 3.20
N ALA A 224 -0.39 18.35 2.31
CA ALA A 224 -1.05 17.10 1.94
C ALA A 224 -1.78 17.23 0.60
N ILE A 225 -1.95 16.11 -0.10
CA ILE A 225 -2.78 15.96 -1.29
C ILE A 225 -4.00 15.12 -0.90
N GLY A 226 -5.14 15.80 -0.75
CA GLY A 226 -6.42 15.19 -0.38
C GLY A 226 -6.83 14.05 -1.33
N GLY A 227 -7.42 13.00 -0.76
CA GLY A 227 -7.89 11.81 -1.47
C GLY A 227 -6.79 10.89 -2.00
N THR A 228 -5.50 11.19 -1.74
CA THR A 228 -4.37 10.42 -2.29
C THR A 228 -3.30 10.05 -1.27
N ASP A 229 -2.88 10.99 -0.40
CA ASP A 229 -1.81 10.71 0.55
C ASP A 229 -2.27 9.73 1.63
N LEU A 230 -1.51 8.64 1.79
CA LEU A 230 -1.65 7.65 2.85
C LEU A 230 -0.84 8.10 4.06
N LEU A 231 -1.51 8.35 5.18
CA LEU A 231 -0.93 8.97 6.35
C LEU A 231 -0.59 7.94 7.42
N ARG A 232 0.44 8.23 8.25
CA ARG A 232 0.75 7.46 9.46
C ARG A 232 -0.20 7.78 10.60
N ARG A 233 -0.57 9.06 10.71
CA ARG A 233 -1.56 9.59 11.65
C ARG A 233 -2.88 8.83 11.59
N ASP A 234 -3.51 8.60 12.74
CA ASP A 234 -4.85 8.00 12.86
C ASP A 234 -4.98 6.63 12.14
N SER A 235 -3.87 5.88 12.04
CA SER A 235 -3.79 4.63 11.29
C SER A 235 -3.60 3.42 12.19
N LEU A 236 -4.00 2.24 11.69
CA LEU A 236 -3.71 0.98 12.34
C LEU A 236 -2.40 0.42 11.78
N LEU A 237 -1.30 0.61 12.49
CA LEU A 237 0.04 0.29 12.03
C LEU A 237 0.61 -0.97 12.72
N ALA A 238 1.47 -1.70 12.03
CA ALA A 238 2.27 -2.76 12.65
C ALA A 238 3.25 -2.15 13.68
N PRO A 239 3.45 -2.77 14.85
CA PRO A 239 4.42 -2.30 15.85
C PRO A 239 5.82 -2.09 15.26
N GLU A 240 6.29 -3.00 14.42
CA GLU A 240 7.61 -2.91 13.78
C GLU A 240 7.71 -1.71 12.83
N PHE A 241 6.61 -1.32 12.18
CA PHE A 241 6.59 -0.12 11.35
C PHE A 241 6.67 1.15 12.21
N ILE A 242 5.95 1.18 13.34
CA ILE A 242 6.00 2.28 14.30
C ILE A 242 7.43 2.47 14.81
N ASP A 243 8.08 1.39 15.27
CA ASP A 243 9.45 1.45 15.80
C ASP A 243 10.44 1.97 14.74
N SER A 244 10.26 1.55 13.49
CA SER A 244 11.12 1.97 12.38
C SER A 244 11.06 3.47 12.04
N GLN A 245 10.02 4.19 12.50
CA GLN A 245 9.89 5.64 12.25
C GLN A 245 10.99 6.48 12.92
N SER A 246 11.69 5.90 13.90
CA SER A 246 12.79 6.54 14.62
C SER A 246 14.17 6.20 14.04
N GLU A 247 14.27 5.24 13.13
CA GLU A 247 15.55 4.81 12.53
C GLU A 247 16.14 5.86 11.57
N GLY A 248 15.28 6.68 10.97
CA GLY A 248 15.66 7.79 10.10
C GLY A 248 14.85 9.04 10.44
N GLN A 249 15.54 10.16 10.65
CA GLN A 249 14.90 11.46 10.92
C GLN A 249 13.78 11.85 9.94
N PRO A 250 13.85 11.60 8.61
CA PRO A 250 12.78 12.01 7.69
C PRO A 250 11.57 11.07 7.69
N PHE A 251 11.70 9.81 8.14
CA PHE A 251 10.73 8.75 7.87
C PHE A 251 9.32 9.08 8.39
N ALA A 252 9.23 9.53 9.64
CA ALA A 252 7.97 9.91 10.25
C ALA A 252 7.36 11.19 9.65
N LEU A 253 8.18 12.01 8.99
CA LEU A 253 7.75 13.31 8.46
C LEU A 253 7.16 13.19 7.06
N GLU A 254 7.56 12.19 6.28
CA GLU A 254 7.13 11.99 4.89
C GLU A 254 5.62 12.21 4.68
N ARG A 255 5.27 12.91 3.59
CA ARG A 255 3.90 13.30 3.23
C ARG A 255 2.97 12.12 3.04
N CYS A 256 3.48 11.04 2.46
CA CYS A 256 2.75 9.82 2.17
C CYS A 256 3.61 8.62 2.57
N THR A 257 2.99 7.55 3.05
CA THR A 257 3.69 6.28 3.29
C THR A 257 4.17 5.64 1.98
N ILE A 258 3.53 5.95 0.85
CA ILE A 258 3.98 5.52 -0.48
C ILE A 258 3.63 6.60 -1.51
N TYR A 259 4.63 7.40 -1.87
CA TYR A 259 4.53 8.32 -3.01
C TYR A 259 4.35 7.51 -4.30
N ASP A 260 3.49 8.01 -5.20
CA ASP A 260 3.09 7.40 -6.48
C ASP A 260 3.88 6.13 -6.86
N ALA A 261 3.31 4.98 -6.47
CA ALA A 261 3.95 3.69 -6.64
C ALA A 261 4.29 3.37 -8.10
N GLY A 262 3.58 3.95 -9.07
CA GLY A 262 3.84 3.75 -10.49
C GLY A 262 5.09 4.51 -10.95
N SER A 263 5.13 5.83 -10.74
CA SER A 263 6.27 6.65 -11.18
C SER A 263 7.55 6.31 -10.41
N ARG A 264 7.44 5.90 -9.14
CA ARG A 264 8.57 5.42 -8.31
C ARG A 264 9.38 4.29 -8.95
N ALA A 265 8.73 3.43 -9.75
CA ALA A 265 9.38 2.34 -10.48
C ALA A 265 9.82 2.74 -11.89
N PHE A 266 9.01 3.54 -12.61
CA PHE A 266 9.15 3.68 -14.07
C PHE A 266 9.41 5.11 -14.57
N GLN A 267 9.15 6.13 -13.76
CA GLN A 267 9.26 7.55 -14.11
C GLN A 267 10.00 8.30 -12.99
N ILE A 268 11.20 7.80 -12.66
CA ILE A 268 11.97 8.21 -11.48
C ILE A 268 12.23 9.72 -11.46
N THR A 269 12.51 10.35 -12.60
CA THR A 269 12.75 11.80 -12.66
C THR A 269 11.51 12.61 -12.25
N GLU A 270 10.32 12.22 -12.70
CA GLU A 270 9.06 12.87 -12.31
C GLU A 270 8.77 12.60 -10.83
N TYR A 271 8.98 11.37 -10.38
CA TYR A 271 8.83 10.97 -8.98
C TYR A 271 9.73 11.79 -8.03
N LEU A 272 11.02 11.96 -8.37
CA LEU A 272 11.96 12.72 -7.56
C LEU A 272 11.63 14.22 -7.54
N ALA A 273 11.03 14.75 -8.61
CA ALA A 273 10.53 16.13 -8.60
C ALA A 273 9.42 16.33 -7.56
N ASP A 274 8.53 15.35 -7.37
CA ASP A 274 7.49 15.41 -6.33
C ASP A 274 8.08 15.34 -4.92
N VAL A 275 9.07 14.47 -4.70
CA VAL A 275 9.80 14.37 -3.42
C VAL A 275 10.55 15.67 -3.13
N HIS A 276 11.22 16.23 -4.14
CA HIS A 276 11.90 17.52 -4.04
C HIS A 276 10.94 18.65 -3.70
N ASP A 277 9.79 18.75 -4.39
CA ASP A 277 8.78 19.77 -4.14
C ASP A 277 8.24 19.69 -2.71
N TYR A 278 7.90 18.47 -2.25
CA TYR A 278 7.47 18.25 -0.88
C TYR A 278 8.49 18.77 0.14
N TRP A 279 9.75 18.35 0.03
CA TRP A 279 10.78 18.78 0.98
C TRP A 279 11.13 20.28 0.86
N THR A 280 10.94 20.88 -0.32
CA THR A 280 11.02 22.35 -0.50
C THR A 280 9.93 23.07 0.30
N GLN A 281 8.70 22.56 0.29
CA GLN A 281 7.62 23.10 1.12
C GLN A 281 7.92 22.90 2.62
N VAL A 282 8.44 21.75 3.03
CA VAL A 282 8.86 21.51 4.44
C VAL A 282 9.93 22.51 4.87
N LYS A 283 10.91 22.81 4.01
CA LYS A 283 11.91 23.85 4.28
C LYS A 283 11.28 25.22 4.47
N ALA A 284 10.28 25.58 3.66
CA ALA A 284 9.54 26.84 3.82
C ALA A 284 8.75 26.90 5.13
N LEU A 285 8.19 25.77 5.59
CA LEU A 285 7.56 25.69 6.92
C LEU A 285 8.57 25.93 8.04
N ALA A 286 9.78 25.38 7.94
CA ALA A 286 10.84 25.62 8.90
C ALA A 286 11.23 27.11 8.97
N GLN A 287 11.35 27.77 7.81
CA GLN A 287 11.65 29.20 7.71
C GLN A 287 10.55 30.11 8.28
N THR A 288 9.31 29.63 8.33
CA THR A 288 8.17 30.35 8.90
C THR A 288 7.88 29.98 10.36
N GLY A 289 8.75 29.18 10.99
CA GLY A 289 8.72 28.92 12.43
C GLY A 289 8.27 27.52 12.85
N THR A 290 8.01 26.60 11.91
CA THR A 290 7.70 25.20 12.26
C THR A 290 8.97 24.47 12.72
N THR A 291 8.95 23.87 13.90
CA THR A 291 10.07 23.08 14.43
C THR A 291 9.94 21.60 14.06
N TYR A 292 11.02 20.84 14.21
CA TYR A 292 10.99 19.39 13.97
C TYR A 292 9.93 18.70 14.81
N ALA A 293 9.92 18.94 16.13
CA ALA A 293 8.95 18.32 17.04
C ALA A 293 7.49 18.68 16.69
N THR A 294 7.20 19.95 16.35
CA THR A 294 5.84 20.36 15.93
C THR A 294 5.43 19.70 14.62
N TYR A 295 6.35 19.56 13.66
CA TYR A 295 6.02 18.88 12.41
C TYR A 295 5.85 17.36 12.62
N LEU A 296 6.65 16.74 13.49
CA LEU A 296 6.44 15.34 13.87
C LEU A 296 5.05 15.12 14.50
N GLU A 297 4.63 15.98 15.42
CA GLU A 297 3.29 15.92 16.03
C GLU A 297 2.16 16.07 15.00
N GLU A 298 2.39 16.88 13.96
CA GLU A 298 1.47 17.02 12.83
C GLU A 298 1.37 15.73 12.00
N ARG A 299 2.52 15.12 11.68
CA ARG A 299 2.63 13.99 10.73
C ARG A 299 2.38 12.63 11.37
N PHE A 300 2.83 12.44 12.61
CA PHE A 300 2.73 11.19 13.37
C PHE A 300 2.65 11.48 14.89
N PRO A 301 1.49 11.94 15.40
CA PRO A 301 1.32 12.30 16.82
C PRO A 301 1.46 11.12 17.79
N GLU A 302 1.30 9.89 17.30
CA GLU A 302 1.45 8.67 18.09
C GLU A 302 2.92 8.27 18.31
N ASP A 303 3.88 9.00 17.73
CA ASP A 303 5.31 8.74 17.93
C ASP A 303 5.71 8.88 19.40
N ALA A 304 6.31 7.82 19.95
CA ALA A 304 6.67 7.74 21.37
C ALA A 304 7.66 8.85 21.80
N ARG A 305 8.46 9.39 20.87
CA ARG A 305 9.42 10.48 21.15
C ARG A 305 8.71 11.74 21.62
N LEU A 306 7.48 12.00 21.18
CA LEU A 306 6.68 13.15 21.60
C LEU A 306 6.24 13.08 23.07
N GLN A 307 6.33 11.92 23.71
CA GLN A 307 6.03 11.76 25.14
C GLN A 307 7.21 12.17 26.04
N ASP A 308 8.42 12.25 25.50
CA ASP A 308 9.61 12.70 26.23
C ASP A 308 9.77 14.23 26.10
N LYS A 309 9.47 14.95 27.19
CA LYS A 309 9.59 16.42 27.23
C LYS A 309 11.03 16.92 27.01
N ALA A 310 12.04 16.14 27.40
CA ALA A 310 13.43 16.53 27.17
C ALA A 310 13.75 16.45 25.68
N TRP A 311 13.36 15.35 25.02
CA TRP A 311 13.48 15.18 23.58
C TRP A 311 12.73 16.27 22.80
N VAL A 312 11.47 16.54 23.18
CA VAL A 312 10.67 17.61 22.55
C VAL A 312 11.35 18.97 22.72
N GLY A 313 11.93 19.25 23.89
CA GLY A 313 12.67 20.49 24.13
C GLY A 313 13.94 20.62 23.27
N GLU A 314 14.65 19.51 23.06
CA GLU A 314 15.86 19.45 22.23
C GLU A 314 15.53 19.64 20.74
N HIS A 315 14.43 19.08 20.25
CA HIS A 315 14.03 19.12 18.84
C HIS A 315 12.98 20.20 18.53
N ASN A 316 12.82 21.17 19.44
CA ASN A 316 12.05 22.38 19.20
C ASN A 316 12.88 23.44 18.44
N SER A 317 13.57 23.01 17.39
CA SER A 317 14.41 23.84 16.53
C SER A 317 13.87 23.87 15.10
N THR A 318 13.83 25.07 14.52
CA THR A 318 13.54 25.27 13.09
C THR A 318 14.75 24.90 12.23
N GLU A 319 15.97 25.06 12.75
CA GLU A 319 17.21 24.77 12.03
C GLU A 319 17.36 23.28 11.74
N GLU A 320 16.95 22.42 12.67
CA GLU A 320 16.97 20.97 12.49
C GLU A 320 16.06 20.54 11.32
N LEU A 321 14.81 21.02 11.31
CA LEU A 321 13.86 20.72 10.23
C LEU A 321 14.35 21.27 8.88
N ALA A 322 14.91 22.49 8.87
CA ALA A 322 15.45 23.10 7.66
C ALA A 322 16.65 22.31 7.12
N SER A 323 17.59 21.91 7.99
CA SER A 323 18.77 21.12 7.62
C SER A 323 18.37 19.73 7.10
N LEU A 324 17.37 19.10 7.72
CA LEU A 324 16.83 17.82 7.27
C LEU A 324 16.22 17.96 5.86
N ALA A 325 15.40 18.99 5.65
CA ALA A 325 14.80 19.27 4.35
C ALA A 325 15.86 19.52 3.27
N ASP A 326 16.91 20.29 3.56
CA ASP A 326 18.04 20.49 2.66
C ASP A 326 18.73 19.18 2.26
N GLY A 327 18.88 18.26 3.21
CA GLY A 327 19.41 16.93 2.95
C GLY A 327 18.57 16.12 1.95
N GLN A 328 17.24 16.13 2.11
CA GLN A 328 16.34 15.40 1.22
C GLN A 328 16.23 16.06 -0.17
N ILE A 329 16.18 17.39 -0.23
CA ILE A 329 16.20 18.17 -1.49
C ILE A 329 17.46 17.83 -2.29
N LYS A 330 18.61 17.79 -1.64
CA LYS A 330 19.87 17.42 -2.28
C LYS A 330 19.81 16.00 -2.83
N LYS A 331 19.37 15.03 -2.04
CA LYS A 331 19.21 13.63 -2.49
C LYS A 331 18.27 13.49 -3.69
N ALA A 332 17.20 14.29 -3.75
CA ALA A 332 16.26 14.26 -4.87
C ALA A 332 16.77 14.92 -6.16
N THR A 333 17.94 15.59 -6.10
CA THR A 333 18.56 16.29 -7.23
C THR A 333 19.77 15.53 -7.80
N GLU A 334 20.34 14.58 -7.05
CA GLU A 334 21.49 13.75 -7.43
C GLU A 334 21.07 12.51 -8.24
#